data_AF-A0A7X3PHJ2-F1
#
_entry.id   AF-A0A7X3PHJ2-F1
#
_cell.length_a   1.000
_cell.length_b   1.000
_cell.length_c   1.000
_cell.angle_alpha   90.00
_cell.angle_beta   90.00
_cell.angle_gamma   90.00
#
_symmetry.space_group_name_H-M   'P 1'
#
loop_
_entity.id
_entity.type
_entity.pdbx_description
1 polymer ?
#
loop_
_entity_poly.entity_id
_entity_poly.type
_entity_poly.pdbx_seq_one_letter_code
_entity_poly.pdbx_strand_id
1 'polypeptide(L)'
;MLLAGQALEPSPLRAQDPPPPVAAPDSVAAETSPAADSTGRRPPISPLGAFGRSLILPGWGQLEVGRPARGAFYFAAESVFLFMVFKADARLSAAKEEMPPNEERISNRTGQRENWIVLAGFFAFLSGLDAWVSTQFWDFEPSIGPPADGSVGIALGFKVNFP
;
A
#
# COMPACT_ATOMS: atom_id res chain seq x y z
N MET A 1 -46.07 -72.64 -42.48
CA MET A 1 -45.34 -71.36 -42.67
C MET A 1 -45.15 -70.78 -41.28
N LEU A 2 -44.18 -71.22 -40.47
CA LEU A 2 -42.72 -70.98 -40.49
C LEU A 2 -42.35 -69.49 -40.56
N LEU A 3 -41.62 -69.05 -39.51
CA LEU A 3 -40.76 -67.88 -39.30
C LEU A 3 -41.22 -67.02 -38.12
N ALA A 4 -40.38 -66.59 -37.19
CA ALA A 4 -39.10 -67.03 -36.64
C ALA A 4 -38.88 -66.07 -35.46
N GLY A 5 -38.39 -66.57 -34.32
CA GLY A 5 -37.99 -65.72 -33.20
C GLY A 5 -36.92 -64.73 -33.65
N GLN A 6 -37.12 -63.45 -33.36
CA GLN A 6 -36.06 -62.46 -33.46
C GLN A 6 -35.10 -62.65 -32.29
N ALA A 7 -34.01 -63.33 -32.56
CA ALA A 7 -32.85 -63.35 -31.68
C ALA A 7 -32.25 -61.94 -31.65
N LEU A 8 -32.03 -61.42 -30.45
CA LEU A 8 -31.30 -60.20 -30.21
C LEU A 8 -29.80 -60.53 -30.41
N GLU A 9 -29.30 -60.34 -31.63
CA GLU A 9 -27.87 -60.52 -31.92
C GLU A 9 -27.06 -59.42 -31.21
N PRO A 10 -26.02 -59.75 -30.42
CA PRO A 10 -25.13 -58.77 -29.86
C PRO A 10 -24.32 -58.11 -30.99
N SER A 11 -24.41 -56.78 -31.09
CA SER A 11 -23.61 -56.02 -32.05
C SER A 11 -22.12 -56.27 -31.80
N PRO A 12 -21.33 -56.70 -32.82
CA PRO A 12 -19.90 -56.81 -32.66
C PRO A 12 -19.31 -55.40 -32.51
N LEU A 13 -18.53 -55.20 -31.45
CA LEU A 13 -17.70 -54.01 -31.26
C LEU A 13 -16.82 -53.86 -32.50
N ARG A 14 -17.16 -52.90 -33.36
CA ARG A 14 -16.27 -52.53 -34.47
C ARG A 14 -14.98 -52.00 -33.85
N ALA A 15 -13.87 -52.62 -34.23
CA ALA A 15 -12.52 -52.19 -33.89
C ALA A 15 -12.36 -50.70 -34.20
N GLN A 16 -11.79 -49.96 -33.25
CA GLN A 16 -11.38 -48.57 -33.46
C GLN A 16 -10.22 -48.57 -34.45
N ASP A 17 -10.39 -47.91 -35.60
CA ASP A 17 -9.26 -47.60 -36.46
C ASP A 17 -8.29 -46.67 -35.72
N PRO A 18 -6.97 -46.95 -35.74
CA PRO A 18 -6.00 -46.11 -35.06
C PRO A 18 -6.01 -44.70 -35.67
N PRO A 19 -5.98 -43.64 -34.84
CA PRO A 19 -5.88 -42.28 -35.33
C PRO A 19 -4.57 -42.10 -36.13
N PRO A 20 -4.55 -41.25 -37.17
CA PRO A 20 -3.33 -40.94 -37.89
C PRO A 20 -2.26 -40.41 -36.91
N PRO A 21 -0.96 -40.64 -37.17
CA PRO A 21 0.09 -40.19 -36.27
C PRO A 21 -0.01 -38.67 -36.15
N VAL A 22 -0.33 -38.22 -34.93
CA VAL A 22 -0.25 -36.81 -34.56
C VAL A 22 1.21 -36.44 -34.74
N ALA A 23 1.51 -35.58 -35.72
CA ALA A 23 2.83 -34.99 -35.86
C ALA A 23 3.18 -34.36 -34.52
N ALA A 24 4.25 -34.87 -33.88
CA ALA A 24 4.77 -34.30 -32.66
C ALA A 24 5.16 -32.83 -32.93
N PRO A 25 4.59 -31.85 -32.23
CA PRO A 25 5.24 -30.55 -32.16
C PRO A 25 6.50 -30.72 -31.32
N ASP A 26 7.63 -30.52 -31.97
CA ASP A 26 8.96 -30.47 -31.38
C ASP A 26 8.98 -29.63 -30.11
N SER A 27 9.68 -30.15 -29.09
CA SER A 27 10.02 -29.36 -27.92
C SER A 27 10.95 -28.20 -28.31
N VAL A 28 10.82 -27.11 -27.56
CA VAL A 28 11.69 -25.92 -27.52
C VAL A 28 11.46 -24.85 -28.59
N ALA A 29 10.22 -24.38 -28.71
CA ALA A 29 10.00 -22.94 -28.80
C ALA A 29 9.53 -22.49 -27.42
N ALA A 30 10.36 -21.75 -26.69
CA ALA A 30 9.93 -21.02 -25.53
C ALA A 30 8.88 -20.02 -26.01
N GLU A 31 7.61 -20.43 -25.96
CA GLU A 31 6.50 -19.49 -25.95
C GLU A 31 6.80 -18.56 -24.79
N THR A 32 7.22 -17.35 -25.13
CA THR A 32 7.16 -16.21 -24.23
C THR A 32 5.67 -16.01 -24.00
N SER A 33 5.09 -16.80 -23.10
CA SER A 33 3.85 -16.43 -22.44
C SER A 33 4.11 -15.01 -21.96
N PRO A 34 3.38 -13.98 -22.45
CA PRO A 34 3.44 -12.70 -21.79
C PRO A 34 3.09 -13.01 -20.34
N ALA A 35 4.06 -12.78 -19.45
CA ALA A 35 3.90 -12.99 -18.01
C ALA A 35 2.52 -12.44 -17.66
N ALA A 36 1.63 -13.33 -17.18
CA ALA A 36 0.22 -13.05 -16.95
C ALA A 36 0.08 -11.61 -16.43
N ASP A 37 -0.41 -10.73 -17.31
CA ASP A 37 -0.55 -9.33 -16.96
C ASP A 37 -1.68 -9.30 -15.94
N SER A 38 -1.31 -9.04 -14.69
CA SER A 38 -2.25 -8.96 -13.60
C SER A 38 -3.27 -7.88 -13.97
N THR A 39 -4.51 -8.29 -14.24
CA THR A 39 -5.65 -7.41 -14.50
C THR A 39 -6.04 -6.52 -13.30
N GLY A 40 -5.25 -6.55 -12.23
CA GLY A 40 -5.32 -5.59 -11.14
C GLY A 40 -4.80 -4.23 -11.59
N ARG A 41 -5.65 -3.21 -11.45
CA ARG A 41 -5.25 -1.80 -11.54
C ARG A 41 -3.95 -1.62 -10.74
N ARG A 42 -2.90 -1.04 -11.33
CA ARG A 42 -1.65 -0.77 -10.60
C ARG A 42 -1.79 0.54 -9.82
N PRO A 43 -1.29 0.61 -8.57
CA PRO A 43 -1.21 1.86 -7.85
C PRO A 43 -0.36 2.88 -8.61
N PRO A 44 -0.70 4.19 -8.55
CA PRO A 44 0.00 5.23 -9.30
C PRO A 44 1.46 5.42 -8.84
N ILE A 45 1.77 5.08 -7.58
CA ILE A 45 3.12 5.08 -7.01
C ILE A 45 3.36 3.79 -6.23
N SER A 46 4.61 3.32 -6.19
CA SER A 46 4.96 2.15 -5.40
C SER A 46 4.85 2.48 -3.89
N PRO A 47 4.33 1.56 -3.06
CA PRO A 47 4.22 1.77 -1.61
C PRO A 47 5.54 2.17 -0.94
N LEU A 48 6.63 1.52 -1.35
CA LEU A 48 7.96 1.82 -0.83
C LEU A 48 8.48 3.17 -1.30
N GLY A 49 8.11 3.59 -2.51
CA GLY A 49 8.43 4.91 -3.06
C GLY A 49 7.69 6.05 -2.35
N ALA A 50 6.45 5.82 -1.90
CA ALA A 50 5.66 6.79 -1.14
C ALA A 50 6.17 6.95 0.31
N PHE A 51 6.55 5.83 0.94
CA PHE A 51 7.18 5.79 2.26
C PHE A 51 8.51 6.55 2.26
N GLY A 52 9.42 6.22 1.33
CA GLY A 52 10.74 6.83 1.25
C GLY A 52 10.69 8.35 1.03
N ARG A 53 9.76 8.82 0.20
CA ARG A 53 9.53 10.27 0.01
C ARG A 53 9.04 10.96 1.28
N SER A 54 8.15 10.32 2.03
CA SER A 54 7.58 10.86 3.26
C SER A 54 8.54 10.83 4.45
N LEU A 55 9.55 9.95 4.43
CA LEU A 55 10.66 10.00 5.39
C LEU A 55 11.59 11.20 5.16
N ILE A 56 11.79 11.59 3.89
CA ILE A 56 12.67 12.72 3.54
C ILE A 56 11.97 14.06 3.81
N LEU A 57 10.69 14.14 3.41
CA LEU A 57 9.83 15.28 3.65
C LEU A 57 8.50 14.78 4.20
N PRO A 58 8.24 14.88 5.52
CA PRO A 58 6.96 14.47 6.09
C PRO A 58 5.79 15.12 5.36
N GLY A 59 4.88 14.28 4.88
CA GLY A 59 3.75 14.66 4.04
C GLY A 59 3.95 14.63 2.51
N TRP A 60 5.17 14.45 2.00
CA TRP A 60 5.45 14.49 0.54
C TRP A 60 4.85 13.31 -0.24
N GLY A 61 4.88 12.10 0.29
CA GLY A 61 4.30 10.92 -0.40
C GLY A 61 2.77 10.94 -0.51
N GLN A 62 2.08 11.78 0.27
CA GLN A 62 0.62 11.90 0.26
C GLN A 62 0.09 12.89 -0.80
N LEU A 63 0.95 13.77 -1.33
CA LEU A 63 0.57 14.72 -2.39
C LEU A 63 0.32 14.03 -3.73
N GLU A 64 1.06 12.95 -4.02
CA GLU A 64 0.95 12.19 -5.28
C GLU A 64 -0.23 11.19 -5.29
N VAL A 65 -0.80 10.85 -4.12
CA VAL A 65 -1.95 9.92 -3.98
C VAL A 65 -3.31 10.64 -4.05
N GLY A 66 -3.32 11.94 -4.39
CA GLY A 66 -4.57 12.71 -4.55
C GLY A 66 -5.29 13.03 -3.23
N ARG A 67 -4.64 12.85 -2.07
CA ARG A 67 -5.18 13.14 -0.73
C ARG A 67 -4.38 14.25 -0.03
N PRO A 68 -4.38 15.49 -0.55
CA PRO A 68 -3.50 16.58 -0.09
C PRO A 68 -3.72 16.98 1.38
N ALA A 69 -4.92 16.77 1.93
CA ALA A 69 -5.23 17.06 3.33
C ALA A 69 -4.35 16.26 4.32
N ARG A 70 -4.02 15.00 4.00
CA ARG A 70 -3.17 14.18 4.87
C ARG A 70 -1.71 14.62 4.81
N GLY A 71 -1.21 14.91 3.61
CA GLY A 71 0.14 15.48 3.45
C GLY A 71 0.31 16.79 4.21
N ALA A 72 -0.68 17.69 4.11
CA ALA A 72 -0.70 18.95 4.84
C ALA A 72 -0.70 18.76 6.37
N PHE A 73 -1.46 17.79 6.88
CA PHE A 73 -1.49 17.48 8.32
C PHE A 73 -0.11 17.07 8.85
N TYR A 74 0.54 16.11 8.20
CA TYR A 74 1.85 15.64 8.65
C TYR A 74 2.93 16.71 8.50
N PHE A 75 2.91 17.48 7.42
CA PHE A 75 3.85 18.59 7.23
C PHE A 75 3.69 19.66 8.33
N ALA A 76 2.45 20.05 8.63
CA ALA A 76 2.17 21.05 9.66
C ALA A 76 2.58 20.55 11.06
N ALA A 77 2.27 19.29 11.38
CA ALA A 77 2.66 18.71 12.66
C ALA A 77 4.18 18.53 12.78
N GLU A 78 4.88 18.08 11.74
CA GLU A 78 6.35 18.04 11.75
C GLU A 78 6.96 19.42 11.97
N SER A 79 6.41 20.45 11.32
CA SER A 79 6.92 21.82 11.41
C SER A 79 6.96 22.32 12.86
N VAL A 80 6.02 21.88 13.71
CA VAL A 80 6.02 22.21 15.15
C VAL A 80 7.21 21.59 15.87
N PHE A 81 7.52 20.32 15.58
CA PHE A 81 8.65 19.64 16.22
C PHE A 81 9.99 20.21 15.73
N LEU A 82 10.13 20.46 14.44
CA LEU A 82 11.32 21.12 13.89
C LEU A 82 11.53 22.52 14.48
N PHE A 83 10.46 23.31 14.62
CA PHE A 83 10.54 24.61 15.30
C PHE A 83 11.04 24.47 16.74
N MET A 84 10.58 23.46 17.49
CA MET A 84 11.07 23.19 18.84
C MET A 84 12.55 22.78 18.86
N VAL A 85 13.04 22.03 17.87
CA VAL A 85 14.46 21.72 17.72
C VAL A 85 15.29 23.00 17.56
N PHE A 86 14.91 23.89 16.63
CA PHE A 86 15.62 25.16 16.42
C PHE A 86 15.60 26.05 17.66
N LYS A 87 14.44 26.13 18.33
CA LYS A 87 14.29 26.87 19.59
C LYS A 87 15.11 26.28 20.73
N ALA A 88 15.23 24.96 20.81
CA ALA A 88 16.06 24.28 21.79
C ALA A 88 17.55 24.52 21.53
N ASP A 89 17.96 24.55 20.27
CA ASP A 89 19.34 24.85 19.85
C ASP A 89 19.76 26.28 20.24
N ALA A 90 18.91 27.27 19.95
CA ALA A 90 19.15 28.66 20.37
C ALA A 90 19.32 28.79 21.90
N ARG A 91 18.52 28.04 22.68
CA ARG A 91 18.62 28.02 24.14
C ARG A 91 19.88 27.30 24.64
N LEU A 92 20.32 26.26 23.94
CA LEU A 92 21.56 25.56 24.24
C LEU A 92 22.77 26.45 23.98
N SER A 93 22.79 27.16 22.86
CA SER A 93 23.86 28.10 22.50
C SER A 93 23.99 29.23 23.52
N ALA A 94 22.87 29.83 23.93
CA ALA A 94 22.86 30.83 25.00
C ALA A 94 23.36 30.28 26.35
N ALA A 95 23.08 29.00 26.66
CA ALA A 95 23.58 28.38 27.88
C ALA A 95 25.09 28.11 27.86
N LYS A 96 25.66 27.84 26.68
CA LYS A 96 27.10 27.60 26.47
C LYS A 96 27.94 28.88 26.53
N GLU A 97 27.34 30.02 26.21
CA GLU A 97 28.02 31.32 26.19
C GLU A 97 28.13 31.97 27.58
N GLU A 98 27.37 31.49 28.58
CA GLU A 98 27.41 32.05 29.93
C GLU A 98 28.75 31.77 30.63
N MET A 99 29.27 32.79 31.32
CA MET A 99 30.45 32.70 32.17
C MET A 99 30.11 33.09 33.62
N PRO A 100 30.46 32.25 34.62
CA PRO A 100 31.11 30.94 34.48
C PRO A 100 30.18 29.89 33.85
N PRO A 101 30.74 28.90 33.12
CA PRO A 101 29.94 27.87 32.47
C PRO A 101 29.19 27.02 33.51
N ASN A 102 27.89 26.84 33.29
CA ASN A 102 27.06 25.94 34.08
C ASN A 102 26.83 24.63 33.31
N GLU A 103 27.66 23.63 33.59
CA GLU A 103 27.64 22.32 32.92
C GLU A 103 26.30 21.59 33.05
N GLU A 104 25.66 21.67 34.22
CA GLU A 104 24.35 21.06 34.46
C GLU A 104 23.29 21.66 33.53
N ARG A 105 23.29 23.00 33.38
CA ARG A 105 22.34 23.68 32.51
C ARG A 105 22.58 23.36 31.03
N ILE A 106 23.85 23.26 30.61
CA ILE A 106 24.21 22.85 29.24
C ILE A 106 23.74 21.42 28.97
N SER A 107 23.97 20.49 29.89
CA SER A 107 23.51 19.09 29.77
C SER A 107 21.98 19.01 29.66
N ASN A 108 21.25 19.67 30.55
CA ASN A 108 19.78 19.72 30.53
C ASN A 108 19.22 20.30 29.22
N ARG A 109 19.86 21.34 28.65
CA ARG A 109 19.46 21.92 27.36
C ARG A 109 19.79 21.02 26.17
N THR A 110 20.88 20.27 26.26
CA THR A 110 21.26 19.28 25.24
C THR A 110 20.24 18.16 25.19
N GLY A 111 19.87 17.58 26.34
CA GLY A 111 18.82 16.56 26.42
C GLY A 111 17.45 17.04 25.93
N GLN A 112 17.08 18.30 26.22
CA GLN A 112 15.86 18.89 25.67
C GLN A 112 15.86 18.92 24.13
N ARG A 113 16.97 19.33 23.51
CA ARG A 113 17.13 19.33 22.04
C ARG A 113 17.05 17.91 21.48
N GLU A 114 17.75 16.95 22.09
CA GLU A 114 17.73 15.55 21.68
C GLU A 114 16.32 14.95 21.73
N ASN A 115 15.55 15.23 22.79
CA ASN A 115 14.17 14.78 22.90
C ASN A 115 13.29 15.30 21.75
N TRP A 116 13.45 16.57 21.35
CA TRP A 116 12.72 17.12 20.22
C TRP A 116 13.15 16.53 18.87
N ILE A 117 14.43 16.21 18.70
CA ILE A 117 14.94 15.53 17.50
C ILE A 117 14.35 14.12 17.38
N VAL A 118 14.34 13.37 18.49
CA VAL A 118 13.74 12.03 18.53
C VAL A 118 12.26 12.08 18.19
N LEU A 119 11.53 13.05 18.74
CA LEU A 119 10.10 13.20 18.48
C LEU A 119 9.80 13.60 17.03
N ALA A 120 10.59 14.51 16.44
CA ALA A 120 10.50 14.86 15.02
C ALA A 120 10.74 13.63 14.13
N GLY A 121 11.85 12.91 14.36
CA GLY A 121 12.15 11.69 13.61
C GLY A 121 11.05 10.61 13.74
N PHE A 122 10.48 10.44 14.93
CA PHE A 122 9.35 9.53 15.14
C PHE A 122 8.11 9.96 14.36
N PHE A 123 7.80 11.25 14.32
CA PHE A 123 6.64 11.76 13.60
C PHE A 123 6.82 11.68 12.08
N ALA A 124 8.02 11.95 11.57
CA ALA A 124 8.40 11.69 10.18
C ALA A 124 8.22 10.21 9.80
N PHE A 125 8.59 9.28 10.69
CA PHE A 125 8.34 7.86 10.50
C PHE A 125 6.85 7.52 10.43
N LEU A 126 6.02 8.06 11.34
CA LEU A 126 4.57 7.86 11.30
C LEU A 126 3.95 8.41 10.00
N SER A 127 4.46 9.52 9.49
CA SER A 127 4.04 10.06 8.18
C SER A 127 4.37 9.07 7.04
N GLY A 128 5.58 8.49 7.06
CA GLY A 128 5.95 7.42 6.14
C GLY A 128 5.01 6.22 6.22
N LEU A 129 4.71 5.75 7.43
CA LEU A 129 3.83 4.62 7.65
C LEU A 129 2.40 4.87 7.12
N ASP A 130 1.85 6.07 7.37
CA ASP A 130 0.53 6.45 6.82
C ASP A 130 0.53 6.51 5.28
N ALA A 131 1.63 6.98 4.67
CA ALA A 131 1.81 6.94 3.23
C ALA A 131 1.84 5.50 2.70
N TRP A 132 2.60 4.61 3.34
CA TRP A 132 2.61 3.19 3.01
C TRP A 132 1.20 2.59 3.08
N VAL A 133 0.49 2.79 4.19
CA VAL A 133 -0.88 2.29 4.36
C VAL A 133 -1.81 2.86 3.30
N SER A 134 -1.72 4.16 3.02
CA SER A 134 -2.54 4.83 2.01
C SER A 134 -2.35 4.26 0.61
N THR A 135 -1.13 3.84 0.26
CA THR A 135 -0.88 3.18 -1.03
C THR A 135 -1.43 1.75 -1.10
N GLN A 136 -1.59 1.05 0.02
CA GLN A 136 -2.21 -0.27 0.03
C GLN A 136 -3.73 -0.19 -0.19
N PHE A 137 -4.34 0.91 0.25
CA PHE A 137 -5.78 1.19 0.11
C PHE A 137 -6.09 2.24 -0.96
N TRP A 138 -5.23 2.36 -1.97
CA TRP A 138 -5.33 3.42 -2.97
C TRP A 138 -6.59 3.31 -3.86
N ASP A 139 -7.12 2.10 -4.03
CA ASP A 139 -8.33 1.78 -4.79
C ASP A 139 -9.59 1.68 -3.91
N PHE A 140 -9.45 1.92 -2.60
CA PHE A 140 -10.53 1.82 -1.65
C PHE A 140 -11.22 3.19 -1.47
N GLU A 141 -12.40 3.35 -2.09
CA GLU A 141 -13.29 4.50 -1.92
C GLU A 141 -14.40 4.19 -0.89
N PRO A 142 -14.23 4.54 0.39
CA PRO A 142 -15.30 4.40 1.38
C PRO A 142 -16.40 5.44 1.11
N SER A 143 -17.65 5.00 0.94
CA SER A 143 -18.79 5.91 0.90
C SER A 143 -19.29 6.14 2.32
N ILE A 144 -19.21 7.39 2.79
CA ILE A 144 -19.77 7.82 4.07
C ILE A 144 -21.07 8.56 3.75
N GLY A 145 -22.18 8.08 4.29
CA GLY A 145 -23.48 8.67 4.05
C GLY A 145 -24.46 8.43 5.21
N PRO A 146 -25.62 9.11 5.18
CA PRO A 146 -26.70 8.77 6.09
C PRO A 146 -27.13 7.31 5.84
N PRO A 147 -27.45 6.56 6.91
CA PRO A 147 -28.03 5.23 6.79
C PRO A 147 -29.21 5.20 5.81
N ALA A 148 -29.23 4.21 4.92
CA ALA A 148 -30.27 4.07 3.90
C ALA A 148 -31.67 3.84 4.51
N ASP A 149 -31.72 3.40 5.77
CA ASP A 149 -32.94 3.25 6.57
C ASP A 149 -33.43 4.56 7.20
N GLY A 150 -32.74 5.69 6.98
CA GLY A 150 -33.09 7.01 7.50
C GLY A 150 -32.80 7.19 8.99
N SER A 151 -32.10 6.25 9.62
CA SER A 151 -31.71 6.36 11.02
C SER A 151 -30.66 7.45 11.24
N VAL A 152 -30.65 8.02 12.45
CA VAL A 152 -29.60 8.97 12.85
C VAL A 152 -28.33 8.16 13.16
N GLY A 153 -27.35 8.23 12.26
CA GLY A 153 -26.09 7.51 12.39
C GLY A 153 -25.13 7.78 11.23
N ILE A 154 -24.00 7.07 11.23
CA ILE A 154 -23.04 7.07 10.12
C ILE A 154 -23.06 5.67 9.51
N ALA A 155 -23.38 5.56 8.22
CA ALA A 155 -23.23 4.33 7.48
C ALA A 155 -21.91 4.31 6.71
N LEU A 156 -21.21 3.17 6.79
CA LEU A 156 -20.03 2.87 5.98
C LEU A 156 -20.43 1.94 4.84
N GLY A 157 -20.25 2.38 3.61
CA GLY A 157 -20.45 1.58 2.41
C GLY A 157 -19.16 1.41 1.62
N PHE A 158 -19.04 0.31 0.89
CA PHE A 158 -17.98 0.08 -0.09
C PHE A 158 -18.62 -0.33 -1.41
N LYS A 159 -18.13 0.22 -2.53
CA LYS A 159 -18.57 -0.20 -3.87
C LYS A 159 -17.75 -1.40 -4.31
N VAL A 160 -18.42 -2.52 -4.59
CA VAL A 160 -17.81 -3.67 -5.27
C VAL A 160 -18.26 -3.65 -6.72
N ASN A 161 -17.32 -3.40 -7.64
CA ASN A 161 -17.57 -3.57 -9.06
C ASN A 161 -17.22 -5.02 -9.43
N PHE A 162 -18.22 -5.81 -9.77
CA PHE A 162 -18.03 -7.14 -10.36
C PHE A 162 -17.94 -7.01 -11.90
N PRO A 163 -17.16 -7.87 -12.58
CA PRO A 163 -17.12 -7.93 -14.05
C PRO A 163 -18.44 -8.41 -14.66
#